data_AF-A0A542HKS5-F1
#
_entry.id   AF-A0A542HKS5-F1
#
_cell.length_a   1.000
_cell.length_b   1.000
_cell.length_c   1.000
_cell.angle_alpha   90.00
_cell.angle_beta   90.00
_cell.angle_gamma   90.00
#
_symmetry.space_group_name_H-M   'P 1'
#
loop_
_entity.id
_entity.type
_entity.pdbx_description
1 polymer ?
#
loop_
_entity_poly.entity_id
_entity_poly.type
_entity_poly.pdbx_seq_one_letter_code
_entity_poly.pdbx_strand_id
1 'polypeptide(L)'
;MNGYFPSTYASPIPTQYRMTLTVGEHSARHIRRIARMHLENWELQHLTDTVELALTELVANVIRHVPGSRCTLLLLKQPTGVRAEVTDAYGQLLPVPAKLDRESERGRGLLLLDALVDKWGVSPTAGGGKTVWFECTNSSVQGGNPL
;
A
#
# COMPACT_ATOMS: atom_id res chain seq x y z
N MET A 1 -19.11 34.76 34.13
CA MET A 1 -18.05 34.62 33.09
C MET A 1 -18.10 33.18 32.59
N ASN A 2 -18.83 32.94 31.50
CA ASN A 2 -18.94 31.61 30.90
C ASN A 2 -17.75 31.44 29.94
N GLY A 3 -16.79 30.61 30.34
CA GLY A 3 -15.63 30.26 29.51
C GLY A 3 -16.08 29.49 28.28
N TYR A 4 -16.05 30.17 27.13
CA TYR A 4 -16.27 29.59 25.82
C TYR A 4 -15.03 28.74 25.50
N PHE A 5 -15.11 27.42 25.67
CA PHE A 5 -14.14 26.50 25.09
C PHE A 5 -14.59 26.22 23.65
N PRO A 6 -13.88 26.71 22.60
CA PRO A 6 -14.23 26.31 21.25
C PRO A 6 -14.00 24.81 21.09
N SER A 7 -15.08 24.07 20.79
CA SER A 7 -15.04 22.67 20.40
C SER A 7 -14.43 22.54 19.01
N THR A 8 -13.11 22.47 18.90
CA THR A 8 -12.41 21.92 17.72
C THR A 8 -10.92 21.69 18.02
N TYR A 9 -10.62 20.75 18.92
CA TYR A 9 -9.35 20.01 18.84
C TYR A 9 -9.65 18.70 18.12
N ALA A 10 -10.02 18.78 16.84
CA ALA A 10 -9.95 17.62 15.98
C ALA A 10 -8.46 17.31 15.82
N SER A 11 -7.95 16.30 16.54
CA SER A 11 -6.61 15.78 16.31
C SER A 11 -6.44 15.57 14.80
N PRO A 12 -5.33 16.01 14.18
CA PRO A 12 -5.13 15.81 12.76
C PRO A 12 -5.23 14.31 12.46
N ILE A 13 -6.06 13.96 11.48
CA ILE A 13 -6.20 12.57 11.04
C ILE A 13 -4.79 12.10 10.64
N PRO A 14 -4.26 11.01 11.23
CA PRO A 14 -2.93 10.53 10.90
C PRO A 14 -2.83 10.29 9.40
N THR A 15 -1.87 10.93 8.73
CA THR A 15 -1.64 10.78 7.30
C THR A 15 -0.86 9.50 6.95
N GLN A 16 -0.52 8.70 7.96
CA GLN A 16 0.16 7.44 7.76
C GLN A 16 -0.36 6.36 8.71
N TYR A 17 -0.34 5.12 8.24
CA TYR A 17 -0.60 3.93 9.02
C TYR A 17 0.50 2.90 8.77
N ARG A 18 1.07 2.35 9.85
CA ARG A 18 2.12 1.33 9.76
C ARG A 18 1.76 0.13 10.62
N MET A 19 1.94 -1.07 10.08
CA MET A 19 1.75 -2.32 10.82
C MET A 19 2.80 -3.34 10.39
N THR A 20 3.47 -3.98 11.35
CA THR A 20 4.31 -5.16 11.10
C THR A 20 3.52 -6.40 11.49
N LEU A 21 3.48 -7.38 10.59
CA LEU A 21 2.70 -8.60 10.79
C LEU A 21 3.33 -9.79 10.08
N THR A 22 2.96 -10.97 10.56
CA THR A 22 3.15 -12.22 9.83
C THR A 22 1.87 -12.48 9.03
N VAL A 23 1.96 -12.46 7.70
CA VAL A 23 0.80 -12.65 6.84
C VAL A 23 0.51 -14.14 6.64
N GLY A 24 -0.77 -14.49 6.73
CA GLY A 24 -1.32 -15.79 6.39
C GLY A 24 -2.64 -15.63 5.62
N GLU A 25 -3.34 -16.73 5.42
CA GLU A 25 -4.55 -16.80 4.59
C GLU A 25 -5.64 -15.77 4.99
N HIS A 26 -5.79 -15.50 6.28
CA HIS A 26 -6.77 -14.53 6.79
C HIS A 26 -6.29 -13.07 6.81
N SER A 27 -4.98 -12.83 6.63
CA SER A 27 -4.40 -11.49 6.76
C SER A 27 -4.86 -10.56 5.66
N ALA A 28 -5.12 -11.06 4.45
CA ALA A 28 -5.60 -10.26 3.32
C ALA A 28 -6.93 -9.55 3.65
N ARG A 29 -7.89 -10.26 4.27
CA ARG A 29 -9.17 -9.66 4.69
C ARG A 29 -8.96 -8.55 5.71
N HIS A 30 -8.06 -8.76 6.67
CA HIS A 30 -7.77 -7.78 7.72
C HIS A 30 -7.10 -6.52 7.13
N ILE A 31 -6.14 -6.71 6.22
CA ILE A 31 -5.44 -5.63 5.52
C ILE A 31 -6.40 -4.80 4.67
N ARG A 32 -7.31 -5.44 3.91
CA ARG A 32 -8.33 -4.72 3.13
C ARG A 32 -9.22 -3.85 4.02
N ARG A 33 -9.70 -4.41 5.14
CA ARG A 33 -10.53 -3.66 6.09
C ARG A 33 -9.80 -2.45 6.69
N ILE A 34 -8.52 -2.60 7.01
CA ILE A 34 -7.68 -1.49 7.48
C ILE A 34 -7.52 -0.43 6.39
N ALA A 35 -7.17 -0.85 5.17
CA ALA A 35 -6.97 0.07 4.05
C ALA A 35 -8.23 0.88 3.75
N ARG A 36 -9.39 0.22 3.70
CA ARG A 36 -10.69 0.88 3.54
C ARG A 36 -10.94 1.95 4.60
N MET A 37 -10.77 1.62 5.87
CA MET A 37 -10.98 2.56 6.98
C MET A 37 -10.04 3.78 6.88
N HIS A 38 -8.78 3.58 6.51
CA HIS A 38 -7.86 4.71 6.31
C HIS A 38 -8.20 5.55 5.08
N LEU A 39 -8.61 4.92 3.97
CA LEU A 39 -9.04 5.64 2.77
C LEU A 39 -10.31 6.46 3.01
N GLU A 40 -11.29 5.92 3.74
CA GLU A 40 -12.48 6.66 4.16
C GLU A 40 -12.11 7.86 5.03
N ASN A 41 -11.24 7.67 6.03
CA ASN A 41 -10.74 8.76 6.88
C ASN A 41 -9.93 9.81 6.11
N TRP A 42 -9.37 9.46 4.95
CA TRP A 42 -8.60 10.36 4.11
C TRP A 42 -9.41 10.98 2.96
N GLU A 43 -10.71 10.67 2.87
CA GLU A 43 -11.63 11.10 1.81
C GLU A 43 -11.23 10.54 0.41
N LEU A 44 -10.65 9.34 0.41
CA LEU A 44 -10.15 8.61 -0.77
C LEU A 44 -10.89 7.29 -1.02
N GLN A 45 -12.14 7.16 -0.54
CA GLN A 45 -12.95 5.94 -0.66
C GLN A 45 -13.15 5.46 -2.11
N HIS A 46 -13.05 6.34 -3.10
CA HIS A 46 -13.14 5.97 -4.51
C HIS A 46 -11.94 5.14 -5.00
N LEU A 47 -10.81 5.14 -4.27
CA LEU A 47 -9.63 4.32 -4.56
C LEU A 47 -9.67 2.96 -3.86
N THR A 48 -10.69 2.69 -3.03
CA THR A 48 -10.71 1.52 -2.15
C THR A 48 -10.57 0.20 -2.90
N ASP A 49 -11.34 -0.02 -3.96
CA ASP A 49 -11.31 -1.31 -4.67
C ASP A 49 -9.94 -1.56 -5.32
N THR A 50 -9.37 -0.53 -5.95
CA THR A 50 -8.03 -0.58 -6.55
C THR A 50 -6.95 -0.88 -5.51
N VAL A 51 -6.96 -0.14 -4.39
CA VAL A 51 -5.97 -0.29 -3.33
C VAL A 51 -6.10 -1.65 -2.63
N GLU A 52 -7.33 -2.12 -2.37
CA GLU A 52 -7.59 -3.41 -1.74
C GLU A 52 -7.09 -4.57 -2.61
N LEU A 53 -7.32 -4.50 -3.91
CA LEU A 53 -6.89 -5.53 -4.85
C LEU A 53 -5.37 -5.53 -5.00
N ALA A 54 -4.75 -4.37 -5.20
CA ALA A 54 -3.30 -4.22 -5.27
C ALA A 54 -2.59 -4.71 -3.99
N LEU A 55 -3.11 -4.36 -2.82
CA LEU A 55 -2.60 -4.86 -1.53
C LEU A 55 -2.74 -6.37 -1.40
N THR A 56 -3.84 -6.95 -1.88
CA THR A 56 -4.05 -8.39 -1.82
C THR A 56 -2.98 -9.13 -2.62
N GLU A 57 -2.61 -8.63 -3.80
CA GLU A 57 -1.51 -9.20 -4.59
C GLU A 57 -0.15 -9.04 -3.92
N LEU A 58 0.15 -7.88 -3.33
CA LEU A 58 1.40 -7.69 -2.59
C LEU A 58 1.51 -8.66 -1.41
N VAL A 59 0.42 -8.86 -0.66
CA VAL A 59 0.37 -9.81 0.46
C VAL A 59 0.51 -11.24 -0.02
N ALA A 60 -0.17 -11.61 -1.11
CA ALA A 60 -0.02 -12.94 -1.72
C ALA A 60 1.44 -13.17 -2.17
N ASN A 61 2.11 -12.15 -2.71
CA ASN A 61 3.53 -12.23 -3.04
C ASN A 61 4.41 -12.42 -1.80
N VAL A 62 4.11 -11.77 -0.67
CA VAL A 62 4.82 -12.02 0.59
C VAL A 62 4.64 -13.47 1.04
N ILE A 63 3.40 -13.98 1.08
CA ILE A 63 3.11 -15.37 1.49
C ILE A 63 3.86 -16.37 0.61
N ARG A 64 3.91 -16.13 -0.71
CA ARG A 64 4.54 -17.04 -1.67
C ARG A 64 6.07 -17.01 -1.66
N HIS A 65 6.67 -15.86 -1.33
CA HIS A 65 8.09 -15.62 -1.62
C HIS A 65 8.94 -15.21 -0.42
N VAL A 66 8.35 -14.83 0.71
CA VAL A 66 9.08 -14.38 1.90
C VAL A 66 9.04 -15.49 2.96
N PRO A 67 10.19 -16.10 3.31
CA PRO A 67 10.24 -17.09 4.38
C PRO A 67 9.70 -16.51 5.70
N GLY A 68 8.80 -17.24 6.34
CA GLY A 68 8.14 -16.78 7.58
C GLY A 68 7.11 -15.68 7.38
N SER A 69 6.82 -15.27 6.13
CA SER A 69 5.73 -14.37 5.74
C SER A 69 5.66 -13.07 6.55
N ARG A 70 6.79 -12.58 7.07
CA ARG A 70 6.82 -11.38 7.89
C ARG A 70 7.07 -10.15 7.03
N CYS A 71 6.18 -9.17 7.12
CA CYS A 71 6.30 -7.91 6.40
C CYS A 71 5.81 -6.72 7.22
N THR A 72 6.16 -5.53 6.77
CA THR A 72 5.63 -4.26 7.26
C THR A 72 4.79 -3.64 6.16
N LEU A 73 3.51 -3.39 6.46
CA LEU A 73 2.62 -2.57 5.65
C LEU A 73 2.73 -1.11 6.09
N LEU A 74 2.86 -0.21 5.13
CA LEU A 74 2.77 1.23 5.32
C LEU A 74 1.75 1.80 4.33
N LEU A 75 0.77 2.55 4.83
CA LEU A 75 -0.12 3.38 4.02
C LEU A 75 0.23 4.84 4.29
N LEU A 76 0.41 5.62 3.24
CA LEU A 76 0.74 7.03 3.29
C LEU A 76 -0.29 7.82 2.46
N LYS A 77 -0.98 8.77 3.10
CA LYS A 77 -1.75 9.79 2.39
C LYS A 77 -0.77 10.68 1.63
N GLN A 78 -0.94 10.75 0.32
CA GLN A 78 -0.25 11.70 -0.53
C GLN A 78 -1.14 12.91 -0.80
N PRO A 79 -0.58 14.06 -1.22
CA PRO A 79 -1.37 15.24 -1.58
C PRO A 79 -2.48 14.95 -2.59
N THR A 80 -2.21 14.04 -3.53
CA THR A 80 -3.13 13.69 -4.63
C THR A 80 -3.53 12.22 -4.59
N GLY A 81 -3.49 11.52 -3.45
CA GLY A 81 -3.85 10.11 -3.40
C GLY A 81 -3.28 9.34 -2.22
N VAL A 82 -2.91 8.08 -2.46
CA VAL A 82 -2.36 7.16 -1.45
C VAL A 82 -1.18 6.39 -2.01
N ARG A 83 -0.20 6.15 -1.17
CA ARG A 83 0.89 5.21 -1.41
C ARG A 83 0.83 4.07 -0.41
N ALA A 84 0.94 2.85 -0.91
CA ALA A 84 1.05 1.66 -0.10
C ALA A 84 2.44 1.05 -0.31
N GLU A 85 3.07 0.65 0.79
CA GLU A 85 4.35 -0.04 0.77
C GLU A 85 4.25 -1.33 1.58
N VAL A 86 4.82 -2.40 1.04
CA VAL A 86 5.01 -3.68 1.72
C VAL A 86 6.50 -3.99 1.73
N THR A 87 7.10 -3.89 2.91
CA THR A 87 8.52 -4.20 3.14
C THR A 87 8.63 -5.60 3.72
N ASP A 88 9.34 -6.50 3.05
CA ASP A 88 9.67 -7.78 3.67
C ASP A 88 10.66 -7.58 4.83
N ALA A 89 10.47 -8.32 5.92
CA ALA A 89 11.26 -8.12 7.14
C ALA A 89 12.58 -8.89 7.14
N TYR A 90 13.04 -9.37 5.97
CA TYR A 90 14.15 -10.32 5.90
C TYR A 90 15.49 -9.61 5.74
N GLY A 91 16.19 -9.44 6.86
CA GLY A 91 17.47 -8.71 6.93
C GLY A 91 18.74 -9.57 6.85
N GLN A 92 18.67 -10.87 6.51
CA GLN A 92 19.83 -11.78 6.64
C GLN A 92 19.96 -12.90 5.59
N LEU A 93 19.22 -12.88 4.48
CA LEU A 93 19.55 -13.75 3.35
C LEU A 93 19.91 -12.87 2.16
N LEU A 94 21.02 -13.26 1.52
CA LEU A 94 21.66 -12.65 0.35
C LEU A 94 20.65 -11.99 -0.59
N PRO A 95 20.99 -10.85 -1.23
CA PRO A 95 20.11 -10.16 -2.15
C PRO A 95 19.61 -11.16 -3.20
N VAL A 96 18.35 -11.56 -3.09
CA VAL A 96 17.67 -12.27 -4.17
C VAL A 96 17.73 -11.27 -5.33
N PRO A 97 18.35 -11.64 -6.47
CA PRO A 97 18.60 -10.68 -7.53
C PRO A 97 17.28 -9.99 -7.90
N ALA A 98 17.38 -8.67 -8.12
CA ALA A 98 16.30 -7.75 -8.48
C ALA A 98 15.53 -8.12 -9.76
N LYS A 99 15.84 -9.28 -10.37
CA LYS A 99 14.92 -10.01 -11.23
C LYS A 99 13.81 -10.63 -10.38
N LEU A 100 12.85 -9.80 -9.98
CA LEU A 100 11.46 -10.21 -10.14
C LEU A 100 11.31 -10.50 -11.64
N ASP A 101 11.56 -11.75 -12.01
CA ASP A 101 11.51 -12.23 -13.39
C ASP A 101 10.19 -11.78 -14.01
N ARG A 102 10.27 -10.80 -14.92
CA ARG A 102 9.19 -10.44 -15.83
C ARG A 102 8.78 -11.62 -16.73
N GLU A 103 9.59 -12.68 -16.76
CA GLU A 103 9.54 -13.76 -17.75
C GLU A 103 9.22 -15.14 -17.16
N SER A 104 9.16 -15.30 -15.84
CA SER A 104 8.66 -16.54 -15.23
C SER A 104 7.13 -16.46 -15.17
N GLU A 105 6.40 -17.58 -15.27
CA GLU A 105 4.92 -17.72 -15.20
C GLU A 105 4.23 -17.09 -13.95
N ARG A 106 5.04 -16.42 -13.11
CA ARG A 106 4.78 -15.65 -11.88
C ARG A 106 4.58 -14.13 -12.11
N GLY A 107 4.59 -13.64 -13.36
CA GLY A 107 4.43 -12.23 -13.72
C GLY A 107 3.01 -11.64 -13.55
N ARG A 108 1.98 -12.46 -13.33
CA ARG A 108 0.58 -11.99 -13.27
C ARG A 108 0.30 -10.97 -12.17
N GLY A 109 0.92 -11.12 -10.99
CA GLY A 109 0.70 -10.19 -9.88
C GLY A 109 1.28 -8.79 -10.15
N LEU A 110 2.42 -8.72 -10.87
CA LEU A 110 3.00 -7.44 -11.29
C LEU A 110 2.26 -6.84 -12.48
N LEU A 111 1.82 -7.68 -13.43
CA LEU A 111 0.93 -7.26 -14.52
C LEU A 111 -0.40 -6.70 -13.99
N LEU A 112 -0.91 -7.24 -12.87
CA LEU A 112 -2.10 -6.71 -12.21
C LEU A 112 -1.82 -5.31 -11.63
N LEU A 113 -0.66 -5.10 -10.99
CA LEU A 113 -0.27 -3.77 -10.53
C LEU A 113 -0.13 -2.80 -11.71
N ASP A 114 0.57 -3.20 -12.78
CA ASP A 114 0.72 -2.40 -14.01
C ASP A 114 -0.63 -1.94 -14.58
N ALA A 115 -1.69 -2.76 -14.45
CA ALA A 115 -3.02 -2.44 -14.96
C ALA A 115 -3.91 -1.65 -13.97
N LEU A 116 -3.62 -1.71 -12.67
CA LEU A 116 -4.51 -1.19 -11.62
C LEU A 116 -4.08 0.15 -11.04
N VAL A 117 -2.78 0.40 -10.93
CA VAL A 117 -2.23 1.53 -10.14
C VAL A 117 -1.48 2.50 -11.03
N ASP A 118 -1.39 3.77 -10.62
CA ASP A 118 -0.75 4.81 -11.44
C ASP A 118 0.76 4.61 -11.53
N LYS A 119 1.38 4.20 -10.42
CA LYS A 119 2.81 3.94 -10.33
C LYS A 119 3.06 2.81 -9.36
N TRP A 120 4.03 1.97 -9.66
CA TRP A 120 4.55 1.02 -8.70
C TRP A 120 6.04 0.82 -8.91
N GLY A 121 6.69 0.25 -7.91
CA GLY A 121 8.10 -0.06 -8.00
C GLY A 121 8.59 -0.95 -6.88
N VAL A 122 9.87 -1.28 -6.96
CA VAL A 122 10.58 -2.07 -5.96
C VAL A 122 11.83 -1.31 -5.56
N SER A 123 12.00 -1.07 -4.27
CA SER A 123 13.16 -0.41 -3.70
C SER A 123 13.88 -1.36 -2.74
N PRO A 124 15.20 -1.56 -2.87
CA PRO A 124 15.96 -2.32 -1.87
C PRO A 124 16.00 -1.57 -0.54
N THR A 125 16.07 -2.29 0.57
CA THR A 125 16.29 -1.72 1.91
C THR A 125 17.74 -1.89 2.33
N ALA A 126 18.25 -0.97 3.16
CA ALA A 126 19.63 -1.01 3.67
C ALA A 126 19.96 -2.32 4.43
N GLY A 127 18.95 -3.03 4.93
CA GLY A 127 19.09 -4.30 5.64
C GLY A 127 19.05 -5.55 4.76
N GLY A 128 18.94 -5.44 3.43
CA GLY A 128 18.86 -6.59 2.52
C GLY A 128 17.45 -7.12 2.22
N GLY A 129 16.42 -6.51 2.82
CA GLY A 129 15.03 -6.74 2.42
C GLY A 129 14.62 -5.88 1.22
N LYS A 130 13.40 -6.07 0.71
CA LYS A 130 12.81 -5.28 -0.37
C LYS A 130 11.52 -4.59 0.07
N THR A 131 11.29 -3.40 -0.46
CA THR A 131 10.01 -2.70 -0.37
C THR A 131 9.36 -2.71 -1.74
N VAL A 132 8.21 -3.37 -1.87
CA VAL A 132 7.34 -3.21 -3.04
C VAL A 132 6.31 -2.14 -2.70
N TRP A 133 6.12 -1.17 -3.59
CA TRP A 133 5.22 -0.05 -3.35
C TRP A 133 4.37 0.25 -4.57
N PHE A 134 3.20 0.83 -4.35
CA PHE A 134 2.37 1.40 -5.39
C PHE A 134 1.70 2.70 -4.94
N GLU A 135 1.29 3.50 -5.91
CA GLU A 135 0.61 4.78 -5.75
C GLU A 135 -0.69 4.76 -6.54
N CYS A 136 -1.78 5.17 -5.89
CA CYS A 136 -3.07 5.43 -6.53
C CYS A 136 -3.41 6.90 -6.30
N THR A 137 -3.69 7.62 -7.36
CA THR A 137 -3.99 9.03 -7.35
C THR A 137 -5.50 9.26 -7.38
N ASN A 138 -5.96 10.20 -6.58
CA ASN A 138 -7.25 10.83 -6.73
C ASN A 138 -7.18 11.66 -8.01
N SER A 139 -7.39 11.03 -9.15
CA SER A 139 -7.57 11.70 -10.43
C SER A 139 -8.94 12.38 -10.42
N SER A 140 -9.10 13.45 -9.63
CA SER A 140 -10.19 14.38 -9.83
C SER A 140 -9.91 15.15 -11.11
N VAL A 141 -10.41 14.62 -12.24
CA VAL A 141 -10.56 15.30 -13.54
C VAL A 141 -9.23 15.67 -14.23
N GLN A 142 -8.81 14.89 -15.25
CA GLN A 142 -8.17 15.53 -16.41
C GLN A 142 -9.27 16.22 -17.20
N GLY A 143 -9.05 17.51 -17.46
CA GLY A 143 -10.03 18.51 -17.87
C GLY A 143 -10.96 18.09 -19.02
N GLY A 144 -12.15 18.69 -18.97
CA GLY A 144 -13.07 18.70 -20.10
C GLY A 144 -12.39 19.22 -21.36
N ASN A 145 -12.82 18.66 -22.48
CA ASN A 145 -12.53 19.12 -23.82
C ASN A 145 -12.93 20.61 -24.00
N PRO A 146 -12.10 21.42 -24.68
CA PRO A 146 -12.53 21.97 -25.98
C PRO A 146 -11.35 21.96 -26.98
N LEU A 147 -11.50 21.73 -28.29
CA LEU A 147 -12.58 21.97 -29.26
C LEU A 147 -12.79 20.74 -30.16
#